data_AF-A0A4Y2JDR3-F1
#
_entry.id   AF-A0A4Y2JDR3-F1
#
_cell.length_a   1.000
_cell.length_b   1.000
_cell.length_c   1.000
_cell.angle_alpha   90.00
_cell.angle_beta   90.00
_cell.angle_gamma   90.00
#
_symmetry.space_group_name_H-M   'P 1'
#
loop_
_entity.id
_entity.type
_entity.pdbx_description
1 polymer ?
#
loop_
_entity_poly.entity_id
_entity_poly.type
_entity_poly.pdbx_seq_one_letter_code
_entity_poly.pdbx_strand_id
1 'polypeptide(L)'
;MCQELCRSEFDKQYFGCDVSKTMNFLTEQFCKKGFTERDLSPLTVRELSDIRHTCLIGCRPDCIKLKYPYTVQERENKLHLETGFKDRKAQILVVLRNLDVKILSHEPFYAESELFSYIGGLVGCWLGISVFTFTDVFEKFVKMVVVLKGNYRRKREQAKIRNRKTEKGITEKRRKEKRNRKSPSDVKEV
;
A
#
# COMPACT_ATOMS: atom_id res chain seq x y z
N MET A 1 -16.35 13.84 -20.92
CA MET A 1 -16.32 15.27 -21.38
C MET A 1 -14.94 15.81 -21.75
N CYS A 2 -13.85 15.28 -21.17
CA CYS A 2 -12.48 15.76 -21.41
C CYS A 2 -12.08 15.83 -22.91
N GLN A 3 -12.40 14.80 -23.69
CA GLN A 3 -12.03 14.75 -25.11
C GLN A 3 -12.66 15.88 -25.94
N GLU A 4 -13.91 16.24 -25.64
CA GLU A 4 -14.61 17.34 -26.32
C GLU A 4 -14.02 18.70 -25.93
N LEU A 5 -13.58 18.85 -24.68
CA LEU A 5 -12.86 20.06 -24.24
C LEU A 5 -11.52 20.20 -24.98
N CYS A 6 -10.73 19.13 -25.07
CA CYS A 6 -9.47 19.12 -25.83
C CYS A 6 -9.70 19.51 -27.30
N ARG A 7 -10.79 19.04 -27.92
CA ARG A 7 -11.15 19.42 -29.30
C ARG A 7 -11.54 20.89 -29.41
N SER A 8 -12.39 21.39 -28.49
CA SER A 8 -12.79 22.79 -28.44
C SER A 8 -11.60 23.74 -28.24
N GLU A 9 -10.65 23.40 -27.38
CA GLU A 9 -9.43 24.20 -27.18
C GLU A 9 -8.54 24.22 -28.43
N PHE A 10 -8.37 23.06 -29.07
CA PHE A 10 -7.65 22.96 -30.34
C PHE A 10 -8.33 23.83 -31.42
N ASP A 11 -9.65 23.73 -31.57
CA ASP A 11 -10.41 24.50 -32.55
C ASP A 11 -10.31 26.01 -32.28
N LYS A 12 -10.35 26.43 -31.01
CA LYS A 12 -10.16 27.83 -30.62
C LYS A 12 -8.77 28.35 -30.95
N GLN A 13 -7.73 27.54 -30.77
CA GLN A 13 -6.36 27.94 -31.13
C GLN A 13 -6.15 27.96 -32.64
N TYR A 14 -6.73 27.01 -33.37
CA TYR A 14 -6.56 26.87 -34.82
C TYR A 14 -7.42 27.88 -35.61
N PHE A 15 -8.71 27.97 -35.30
CA PHE A 15 -9.68 28.81 -36.02
C PHE A 15 -9.95 30.16 -35.35
N GLY A 16 -9.56 30.34 -34.09
CA GLY A 16 -9.90 31.53 -33.29
C GLY A 16 -11.35 31.55 -32.80
N CYS A 17 -12.09 30.44 -32.95
CA CYS A 17 -13.50 30.29 -32.58
C CYS A 17 -13.83 28.81 -32.34
N ASP A 18 -14.96 28.54 -31.67
CA ASP A 18 -15.40 27.17 -31.41
C ASP A 18 -16.23 26.64 -32.59
N VAL A 19 -15.82 25.49 -33.14
CA VAL A 19 -16.52 24.81 -34.23
C VAL A 19 -17.58 23.84 -33.67
N SER A 20 -17.41 23.40 -32.42
CA SER A 20 -18.19 22.32 -31.82
C SER A 20 -19.27 22.85 -30.88
N LYS A 21 -20.48 22.28 -30.97
CA LYS A 21 -21.67 22.73 -30.20
C LYS A 21 -21.78 22.11 -28.80
N THR A 22 -20.80 21.36 -28.35
CA THR A 22 -21.01 20.39 -27.26
C THR A 22 -20.90 20.97 -25.85
N MET A 23 -20.39 22.21 -25.67
CA MET A 23 -20.07 22.73 -24.32
C MET A 23 -20.46 24.19 -24.06
N ASN A 24 -20.74 24.99 -25.09
CA ASN A 24 -20.96 26.44 -24.95
C ASN A 24 -22.41 26.80 -25.27
N PHE A 25 -23.08 27.49 -24.34
CA PHE A 25 -24.45 27.99 -24.53
C PHE A 25 -24.52 29.34 -25.24
N LEU A 26 -23.40 30.07 -25.30
CA LEU A 26 -23.34 31.39 -25.92
C LEU A 26 -23.05 31.27 -27.41
N THR A 27 -23.99 31.77 -28.23
CA THR A 27 -23.91 31.69 -29.68
C THR A 27 -22.81 32.56 -30.31
N GLU A 28 -22.29 33.52 -29.56
CA GLU A 28 -21.28 34.50 -30.02
C GLU A 28 -19.88 33.90 -30.21
N GLN A 29 -19.59 32.77 -29.57
CA GLN A 29 -18.28 32.11 -29.67
C GLN A 29 -18.16 31.12 -30.83
N PHE A 30 -19.25 30.88 -31.57
CA PHE A 30 -19.23 29.95 -32.70
C PHE A 30 -18.64 30.59 -33.95
N CYS A 31 -17.90 29.79 -34.72
CA CYS A 31 -17.41 30.20 -36.02
C CYS A 31 -18.57 30.55 -36.96
N LYS A 32 -18.58 31.78 -37.49
CA LYS A 32 -19.57 32.18 -38.50
C LYS A 32 -19.33 31.40 -39.80
N LYS A 33 -20.41 30.99 -40.46
CA LYS A 33 -20.36 30.30 -41.75
C LYS A 33 -19.57 31.15 -42.75
N GLY A 34 -18.51 30.57 -43.34
CA GLY A 34 -17.67 31.26 -44.33
C GLY A 34 -16.36 31.84 -43.79
N PHE A 35 -15.96 31.53 -42.55
CA PHE A 35 -14.58 31.79 -42.12
C PHE A 35 -13.61 30.92 -42.93
N THR A 36 -12.91 31.54 -43.86
CA THR A 36 -11.69 31.00 -44.48
C THR A 36 -10.56 31.10 -43.47
N GLU A 37 -9.67 30.09 -43.46
CA GLU A 37 -8.42 30.06 -42.69
C GLU A 37 -7.82 31.46 -42.62
N ARG A 38 -7.72 32.04 -41.41
CA ARG A 38 -6.85 33.20 -41.24
C ARG A 38 -5.44 32.72 -41.55
N ASP A 39 -4.63 33.58 -42.14
CA ASP A 39 -3.19 33.38 -42.27
C ASP A 39 -2.56 33.31 -40.86
N LEU A 40 -2.72 32.17 -40.19
CA LEU A 40 -2.04 31.89 -38.95
C LEU A 40 -0.55 31.85 -39.30
N SER A 41 0.23 32.64 -38.55
CA SER A 41 1.65 32.42 -38.41
C SER A 41 1.90 30.92 -38.19
N PRO A 42 2.86 30.29 -38.88
CA PRO A 42 3.06 28.84 -38.92
C PRO A 42 3.69 28.34 -37.60
N LEU A 43 3.09 28.66 -36.46
CA LEU A 43 3.06 27.70 -35.35
C LEU A 43 2.52 26.42 -35.98
N THR A 44 3.42 25.47 -36.11
CA THR A 44 3.29 24.42 -37.11
C THR A 44 2.06 23.62 -36.76
N VAL A 45 1.19 23.33 -37.73
CA VAL A 45 0.01 22.45 -37.56
C VAL A 45 0.37 21.16 -36.80
N ARG A 46 1.64 20.74 -36.89
CA ARG A 46 2.27 19.68 -36.12
C ARG A 46 2.26 19.93 -34.60
N GLU A 47 2.72 21.08 -34.13
CA GLU A 47 2.72 21.43 -32.69
C GLU A 47 1.31 21.42 -32.10
N LEU A 48 0.33 22.00 -32.82
CA LEU A 48 -1.07 21.98 -32.39
C LEU A 48 -1.64 20.55 -32.37
N SER A 49 -1.27 19.72 -33.33
CA SER A 49 -1.62 18.30 -33.35
C SER A 49 -1.02 17.54 -32.17
N ASP A 50 0.24 17.82 -31.83
CA ASP A 50 0.95 17.19 -30.70
C ASP A 50 0.34 17.60 -29.35
N ILE A 51 -0.02 18.88 -29.20
CA ILE A 51 -0.75 19.38 -28.02
C ILE A 51 -2.10 18.67 -27.88
N ARG A 52 -2.86 18.57 -28.98
CA ARG A 52 -4.15 17.86 -28.99
C ARG A 52 -3.98 16.39 -28.62
N HIS A 53 -2.98 15.72 -29.17
CA HIS A 53 -2.71 14.31 -28.88
C HIS A 53 -2.34 14.11 -27.41
N THR A 54 -1.48 14.98 -26.88
CA THR A 54 -1.08 14.98 -25.45
C THR A 54 -2.29 15.19 -24.54
N CYS A 55 -3.18 16.12 -24.88
CA CYS A 55 -4.44 16.36 -24.15
C CYS A 55 -5.33 15.10 -24.15
N LEU A 56 -5.50 14.46 -25.31
CA LEU A 56 -6.34 13.26 -25.44
C LEU A 56 -5.77 12.06 -24.67
N ILE A 57 -4.45 11.88 -24.64
CA ILE A 57 -3.82 10.84 -23.80
C ILE A 57 -4.01 11.14 -22.31
N GLY A 58 -3.96 12.41 -21.92
CA GLY A 58 -4.20 12.83 -20.53
C GLY A 58 -5.63 12.62 -20.05
N CYS A 59 -6.60 12.44 -20.96
CA CYS A 59 -7.99 12.22 -20.60
C CYS A 59 -8.20 10.83 -19.99
N ARG A 60 -8.52 10.80 -18.69
CA ARG A 60 -8.98 9.59 -18.01
C ARG A 60 -10.37 9.17 -18.53
N PRO A 61 -10.70 7.86 -18.51
CA PRO A 61 -12.05 7.40 -18.80
C PRO A 61 -13.04 8.03 -17.80
N ASP A 62 -14.24 8.36 -18.26
CA ASP A 62 -15.28 8.93 -17.40
C ASP A 62 -15.66 7.93 -16.30
N CYS A 63 -15.57 8.33 -15.03
CA CYS A 63 -15.96 7.50 -13.88
C CYS A 63 -17.47 7.23 -13.84
N ILE A 64 -18.27 8.15 -14.41
CA ILE A 64 -19.72 8.07 -14.47
C ILE A 64 -20.12 8.07 -15.93
N LYS A 65 -20.75 6.98 -16.38
CA LYS A 65 -21.23 6.84 -17.76
C LYS A 65 -22.72 6.54 -17.77
N LEU A 66 -23.50 7.52 -18.20
CA LEU A 66 -24.93 7.35 -18.44
C LEU A 66 -25.12 6.67 -19.79
N LYS A 67 -25.77 5.50 -19.79
CA LYS A 67 -26.11 4.76 -21.01
C LYS A 67 -27.61 4.59 -21.08
N TYR A 68 -28.19 5.03 -22.19
CA TYR A 68 -29.60 4.82 -22.49
C TYR A 68 -29.71 3.63 -23.45
N PRO A 69 -30.25 2.49 -23.01
CA PRO A 69 -30.61 1.43 -23.95
C PRO A 69 -31.77 1.94 -24.81
N TYR A 70 -31.59 1.94 -26.12
CA TYR A 70 -32.62 2.36 -27.06
C TYR A 70 -32.86 1.28 -28.10
N THR A 71 -34.08 1.25 -28.63
CA THR A 71 -34.45 0.43 -29.77
C THR A 71 -34.98 1.35 -30.84
N VAL A 72 -34.47 1.21 -32.07
CA VAL A 72 -34.92 2.01 -33.21
C VAL A 72 -35.98 1.19 -33.94
N GLN A 73 -37.16 1.77 -34.12
CA GLN A 73 -38.21 1.19 -34.96
C GLN A 73 -38.47 2.12 -36.13
N GLU A 74 -38.07 1.68 -37.31
CA GLU A 74 -38.38 2.36 -38.56
C GLU A 74 -39.78 1.93 -39.01
N ARG A 75 -40.64 2.90 -39.32
CA ARG A 75 -41.94 2.66 -39.94
C ARG A 75 -42.02 3.47 -41.20
N GLU A 76 -42.28 2.79 -42.30
CA GLU A 76 -42.63 3.45 -43.55
C GLU A 76 -43.98 4.16 -43.38
N ASN A 77 -44.01 5.44 -43.75
CA ASN A 77 -45.22 6.22 -43.66
C ASN A 77 -46.16 5.75 -44.78
N LYS A 78 -47.27 5.07 -44.42
CA LYS A 78 -48.21 4.51 -45.41
C LYS A 78 -48.85 5.56 -46.32
N LEU A 79 -48.84 6.84 -45.91
CA LEU A 79 -49.30 7.97 -46.73
C LEU A 79 -48.48 8.19 -48.00
N HIS A 80 -47.28 7.59 -48.10
CA HIS A 80 -46.37 7.76 -49.22
C HIS A 80 -46.76 6.96 -50.47
N LEU A 81 -47.59 5.93 -50.31
CA LEU A 81 -47.99 5.06 -51.42
C LEU A 81 -48.97 5.72 -52.42
N GLU A 82 -49.71 6.76 -52.00
CA GLU A 82 -50.74 7.36 -52.86
C GLU A 82 -50.27 8.62 -53.61
N THR A 83 -49.21 9.30 -53.18
CA THR A 83 -48.82 10.61 -53.75
C THR A 83 -47.51 10.62 -54.55
N GLY A 84 -46.69 9.57 -54.51
CA GLY A 84 -45.47 9.43 -55.34
C GLY A 84 -44.36 10.45 -55.09
N PHE A 85 -44.54 11.40 -54.17
CA PHE A 85 -43.55 12.40 -53.82
C PHE A 85 -42.63 11.90 -52.70
N LYS A 86 -41.32 11.83 -52.95
CA LYS A 86 -40.29 11.58 -51.94
C LYS A 86 -40.28 12.68 -50.88
N ASP A 87 -41.10 12.50 -49.83
CA ASP A 87 -41.02 13.31 -48.61
C ASP A 87 -39.58 13.35 -48.09
N ARG A 88 -39.02 14.55 -47.99
CA ARG A 88 -37.71 14.82 -47.36
C ARG A 88 -37.82 14.97 -45.84
N LYS A 89 -38.98 14.66 -45.27
CA LYS A 89 -39.31 14.88 -43.87
C LYS A 89 -39.16 13.57 -43.10
N ALA A 90 -38.17 13.52 -42.22
CA ALA A 90 -38.06 12.47 -41.22
C ALA A 90 -38.81 12.92 -39.96
N GLN A 91 -39.73 12.10 -39.47
CA GLN A 91 -40.36 12.30 -38.16
C GLN A 91 -39.73 11.34 -37.16
N ILE A 92 -39.11 11.89 -36.11
CA ILE A 92 -38.47 11.12 -35.04
C ILE A 92 -39.38 11.21 -33.81
N LEU A 93 -39.95 10.08 -33.39
CA LEU A 93 -40.73 9.99 -32.15
C LEU A 93 -39.88 9.30 -31.08
N VAL A 94 -39.45 10.05 -30.07
CA VAL A 94 -38.69 9.51 -28.93
C VAL A 94 -39.68 9.14 -27.83
N VAL A 95 -39.78 7.84 -27.54
CA VAL A 95 -40.64 7.33 -26.45
C VAL A 95 -39.76 6.74 -25.36
N LEU A 96 -39.78 7.33 -24.16
CA LEU A 96 -39.14 6.75 -22.98
C LEU A 96 -40.02 5.61 -22.46
N ARG A 97 -39.49 4.38 -22.49
CA ARG A 97 -40.12 3.20 -21.90
C ARG A 97 -39.32 2.76 -20.69
N ASN A 98 -40.01 2.49 -19.58
CA ASN A 98 -39.45 2.09 -18.28
C ASN A 98 -38.53 3.16 -17.68
N LEU A 99 -39.00 3.81 -16.60
CA LEU A 99 -38.25 4.83 -15.88
C LEU A 99 -37.23 4.23 -14.89
N ASP A 100 -37.09 2.90 -14.89
CA ASP A 100 -36.19 2.19 -13.99
C ASP A 100 -34.73 2.44 -14.38
N VAL A 101 -34.01 3.16 -13.53
CA VAL A 101 -32.59 3.43 -13.71
C VAL A 101 -31.78 2.24 -13.19
N LYS A 102 -31.11 1.52 -14.09
CA LYS A 102 -30.13 0.49 -13.71
C LYS A 102 -28.79 1.15 -13.39
N ILE A 103 -28.45 1.21 -12.11
CA ILE A 103 -27.16 1.72 -11.63
C ILE A 103 -26.18 0.54 -11.59
N LEU A 104 -25.13 0.59 -12.43
CA LEU A 104 -24.00 -0.33 -12.35
C LEU A 104 -22.86 0.38 -11.63
N SER A 105 -22.64 0.04 -10.36
CA SER A 105 -21.55 0.56 -9.55
C SER A 105 -20.41 -0.44 -9.50
N HIS A 106 -19.17 0.05 -9.62
CA HIS A 106 -17.98 -0.77 -9.37
C HIS A 106 -17.52 -0.53 -7.93
N GLU A 107 -17.92 -1.42 -7.02
CA GLU A 107 -17.46 -1.39 -5.64
C GLU A 107 -16.16 -2.19 -5.50
N PRO A 108 -15.13 -1.65 -4.83
CA PRO A 108 -13.93 -2.43 -4.54
C PRO A 108 -14.29 -3.62 -3.65
N PHE A 109 -13.80 -4.81 -3.98
CA PHE A 109 -14.08 -6.05 -3.23
C PHE A 109 -13.58 -6.03 -1.78
N TYR A 110 -12.56 -5.21 -1.49
CA TYR A 110 -11.97 -5.10 -0.16
C TYR A 110 -11.83 -3.63 0.21
N ALA A 111 -12.33 -3.27 1.38
CA ALA A 111 -12.01 -1.98 1.97
C ALA A 111 -10.56 -1.98 2.48
N GLU A 112 -9.91 -0.81 2.50
CA GLU A 112 -8.54 -0.69 3.03
C GLU A 112 -8.45 -1.23 4.47
N SER A 113 -9.49 -1.01 5.28
CA SER A 113 -9.59 -1.51 6.67
C SER A 113 -9.59 -3.03 6.76
N GLU A 114 -10.22 -3.73 5.82
CA GLU A 114 -10.26 -5.20 5.79
C GLU A 114 -8.89 -5.77 5.44
N LEU A 115 -8.20 -5.13 4.49
CA LEU A 115 -6.84 -5.52 4.11
C LEU A 115 -5.87 -5.36 5.29
N PHE A 116 -5.94 -4.23 6.00
CA PHE A 116 -5.14 -4.01 7.20
C PHE A 116 -5.49 -4.98 8.33
N SER A 117 -6.76 -5.35 8.47
CA SER A 117 -7.20 -6.35 9.46
C SER A 117 -6.65 -7.74 9.14
N TYR A 118 -6.66 -8.13 7.86
CA TYR A 118 -6.13 -9.41 7.42
C TYR A 118 -4.61 -9.50 7.59
N ILE A 119 -3.88 -8.50 7.13
CA ILE A 119 -2.42 -8.42 7.29
C ILE A 119 -2.07 -8.32 8.78
N GLY A 120 -2.77 -7.47 9.53
CA GLY A 120 -2.58 -7.30 10.96
C GLY A 120 -2.86 -8.57 11.75
N GLY A 121 -3.87 -9.34 11.37
CA GLY A 121 -4.18 -10.64 11.99
C GLY A 121 -3.08 -11.67 11.74
N LEU A 122 -2.59 -11.77 10.50
CA LEU A 122 -1.47 -12.66 10.17
C LEU A 122 -0.20 -12.24 10.92
N VAL A 123 0.21 -10.97 10.80
CA VAL A 123 1.41 -10.45 11.47
C VAL A 123 1.29 -10.61 12.99
N GLY A 124 0.11 -10.34 13.56
CA GLY A 124 -0.16 -10.52 14.99
C GLY A 124 0.00 -11.97 15.44
N CYS A 125 -0.47 -12.94 14.65
CA CYS A 125 -0.31 -14.36 14.94
C CYS A 125 1.17 -14.79 14.90
N TRP A 126 1.91 -14.36 13.86
CA TRP A 126 3.35 -14.61 13.73
C TRP A 126 4.16 -14.00 14.88
N LEU A 127 3.85 -12.77 15.26
CA LEU A 127 4.49 -12.11 16.40
C LEU A 127 4.12 -12.78 17.72
N GLY A 128 2.87 -13.23 17.90
CA GLY A 128 2.45 -13.95 19.09
C GLY A 128 3.24 -15.23 19.32
N ILE A 129 3.42 -16.05 18.28
CA ILE A 129 4.22 -17.28 18.34
C ILE A 129 5.69 -16.95 18.64
N SER A 130 6.22 -15.90 18.00
CA SER A 130 7.60 -15.46 18.22
C SER A 130 7.82 -15.06 19.68
N VAL A 131 6.96 -14.22 20.26
CA VAL A 131 7.06 -13.79 21.66
C VAL A 131 6.96 -14.98 22.62
N PHE A 132 6.04 -15.92 22.37
CA PHE A 132 5.87 -17.11 23.20
C PHE A 132 7.12 -18.02 23.19
N THR A 133 7.76 -18.19 22.03
CA THR A 133 9.01 -18.95 21.96
C THR A 133 10.17 -18.21 22.63
N PHE A 134 10.23 -16.87 22.51
CA PHE A 134 11.24 -16.07 23.21
C PHE A 134 11.11 -16.16 24.74
N THR A 135 9.89 -16.17 25.29
CA THR A 135 9.70 -16.30 26.73
C THR A 135 10.12 -17.68 27.25
N ASP A 136 9.82 -18.78 26.53
CA ASP A 136 10.28 -20.12 26.91
C ASP A 136 11.81 -20.24 26.88
N VAL A 137 12.47 -19.67 25.85
CA VAL A 137 13.92 -19.61 25.78
C VAL A 137 14.49 -18.79 26.93
N PHE A 138 13.91 -17.63 27.22
CA PHE A 138 14.36 -16.75 28.30
C PHE A 138 14.24 -17.42 29.67
N GLU A 139 13.17 -18.19 29.92
CA GLU A 139 13.01 -18.94 31.17
C GLU A 139 14.10 -19.99 31.34
N LYS A 140 14.45 -20.72 30.27
CA LYS A 140 15.56 -21.70 30.27
C LYS A 140 16.90 -21.01 30.54
N PHE A 141 17.14 -19.84 29.95
CA PHE A 141 18.34 -19.04 30.22
C PHE A 141 18.42 -18.60 31.69
N VAL A 142 17.34 -18.10 32.27
CA VAL A 142 17.30 -17.71 33.68
C VAL A 142 17.59 -18.91 34.60
N LYS A 143 16.94 -20.06 34.36
CA LYS A 143 17.22 -21.30 35.12
C LYS A 143 18.69 -21.70 35.02
N MET A 144 19.26 -21.68 33.82
CA MET A 144 20.66 -22.01 33.59
C MET A 144 21.61 -21.08 34.35
N VAL A 145 21.36 -19.77 34.32
CA VAL A 145 22.15 -18.76 35.06
C VAL A 145 22.06 -18.98 36.57
N VAL A 146 20.87 -19.28 37.10
CA VAL A 146 20.67 -19.57 38.53
C VAL A 146 21.45 -20.81 38.95
N VAL A 147 21.40 -21.90 38.17
CA VAL A 147 22.16 -23.13 38.43
C VAL A 147 23.66 -22.86 38.37
N LEU A 148 24.14 -22.13 37.38
CA LEU A 148 25.54 -21.73 37.25
C LEU A 148 26.01 -20.92 38.46
N LYS A 149 25.24 -19.91 38.89
CA LYS A 149 25.54 -19.08 40.06
C LYS A 149 25.56 -19.92 41.34
N GLY A 150 24.63 -20.87 41.48
CA GLY A 150 24.60 -21.83 42.59
C GLY A 150 25.85 -22.71 42.63
N ASN A 151 26.25 -23.27 41.48
CA ASN A 151 27.46 -24.09 41.37
C ASN A 151 28.74 -23.27 41.62
N TYR A 152 28.79 -22.03 41.13
CA TYR A 152 29.91 -21.12 41.40
C TYR A 152 30.05 -20.82 42.90
N ARG A 153 28.92 -20.57 43.58
CA ARG A 153 28.90 -20.35 45.04
C ARG A 153 29.35 -21.60 45.80
N ARG A 154 28.89 -22.80 45.41
CA ARG A 154 29.36 -24.08 46.00
C ARG A 154 30.86 -24.30 45.82
N LYS A 155 31.40 -24.06 44.61
CA LYS A 155 32.85 -24.15 44.35
C LYS A 155 33.65 -23.19 45.23
N ARG A 156 33.15 -21.97 45.45
CA ARG A 156 33.78 -20.99 46.35
C ARG A 156 33.80 -21.46 47.81
N GLU A 157 32.70 -22.03 48.31
CA GLU A 157 32.64 -22.60 49.67
C GLU A 157 33.57 -23.82 49.82
N GLN A 158 33.63 -24.71 48.84
CA GLN A 158 34.56 -25.84 48.86
C GLN A 158 36.04 -25.39 48.87
N ALA A 159 36.40 -24.36 48.09
CA ALA A 159 37.74 -23.79 48.11
C ALA A 159 38.12 -23.21 49.49
N LYS A 160 37.19 -22.54 50.17
CA LYS A 160 37.40 -22.05 51.55
C LYS A 160 37.62 -23.21 52.54
N ILE A 161 36.84 -24.28 52.44
CA ILE A 161 37.00 -25.47 53.31
C ILE A 161 38.35 -26.15 53.05
N ARG A 162 38.76 -26.26 51.78
CA ARG A 162 40.07 -26.82 51.40
C ARG A 162 41.20 -25.99 52.02
N ASN A 163 41.18 -24.67 51.87
CA ASN A 163 42.19 -23.77 52.45
C ASN A 163 42.26 -23.86 53.99
N ARG A 164 41.12 -23.94 54.69
CA ARG A 164 41.10 -24.14 56.15
C ARG A 164 41.71 -25.49 56.58
N LYS A 165 41.55 -26.55 55.79
CA LYS A 165 42.20 -27.85 56.08
C LYS A 165 43.71 -27.77 55.87
N THR A 166 44.19 -27.08 54.84
CA THR A 166 45.63 -26.89 54.61
C THR A 166 46.28 -26.08 55.73
N GLU A 167 45.63 -25.01 56.21
CA GLU A 167 46.13 -24.23 57.36
C GLU A 167 46.21 -25.06 58.64
N LYS A 168 45.18 -25.87 58.94
CA LYS A 168 45.19 -26.78 60.10
C LYS A 168 46.29 -27.84 60.02
N GLY A 169 46.52 -28.42 58.84
CA GLY A 169 47.60 -29.39 58.63
C GLY A 169 49.00 -28.78 58.81
N ILE A 170 49.21 -27.54 58.35
CA ILE A 170 50.48 -26.81 58.53
C ILE A 170 50.71 -26.46 60.01
N THR A 171 49.68 -26.04 60.74
CA THR A 171 49.79 -25.72 62.17
C THR A 171 50.01 -26.96 63.04
N GLU A 172 49.40 -28.09 62.69
CA GLU A 172 49.60 -29.36 63.40
C GLU A 172 51.00 -29.94 63.18
N LYS A 173 51.55 -29.86 61.95
CA LYS A 173 52.95 -30.20 61.67
C LYS A 173 53.92 -29.36 62.52
N ARG A 174 53.72 -28.04 62.60
CA ARG A 174 54.56 -27.16 63.44
C ARG A 174 54.48 -27.50 64.93
N ARG A 175 53.35 -28.00 65.43
CA ARG A 175 53.22 -28.46 66.84
C ARG A 175 53.96 -29.76 67.10
N LYS A 176 53.93 -30.74 66.18
CA LYS A 176 54.70 -31.99 66.31
C LYS A 176 56.21 -31.74 66.27
N GLU A 177 56.65 -30.83 65.39
CA GLU A 177 58.06 -30.44 65.31
C GLU A 177 58.58 -29.75 66.59
N LYS A 178 57.75 -28.93 67.25
CA LYS A 178 58.08 -28.35 68.56
C LYS A 178 58.10 -29.37 69.71
N ARG A 179 57.42 -30.51 69.62
CA ARG A 179 57.48 -31.59 70.63
C ARG A 179 58.76 -32.42 70.53
N ASN A 180 59.24 -32.69 69.30
CA ASN A 180 60.50 -33.43 69.11
C ASN A 180 61.76 -32.65 69.50
N ARG A 181 61.68 -31.33 69.73
CA ARG A 181 62.81 -30.52 70.23
C ARG A 181 62.86 -30.39 71.76
N LYS A 182 61.93 -31.01 72.51
CA LYS A 182 62.00 -31.03 73.98
C LYS A 182 62.54 -32.37 74.49
N SER A 183 63.85 -32.33 74.76
CA SER A 183 64.62 -33.13 75.76
C SER A 183 65.07 -34.54 75.32
N PRO A 184 66.24 -35.05 75.78
CA PRO A 184 66.84 -34.78 77.10
C PRO A 184 68.35 -34.45 77.11
N SER A 185 68.67 -33.26 77.59
CA SER A 185 69.86 -33.04 78.40
C SER A 185 69.52 -33.46 79.84
N ASP A 186 70.06 -34.60 80.29
CA ASP A 186 70.39 -34.91 81.70
C ASP A 186 70.66 -36.42 81.85
N VAL A 187 71.92 -36.85 81.72
CA VAL A 187 72.45 -37.99 82.48
C VAL A 187 73.88 -37.65 82.92
N LYS A 188 74.04 -37.68 84.25
CA LYS A 188 75.12 -37.26 85.12
C LYS A 188 76.46 -37.99 84.92
N GLU A 189 77.53 -37.24 85.18
CA GLU A 189 78.86 -37.72 85.62
C GLU A 189 78.77 -38.50 86.94
N VAL A 190 79.45 -39.65 87.01
CA VAL A 190 80.27 -40.14 88.15
C VAL A 190 81.40 -40.97 87.58
#